data_AF-A0A6P0XHR9-F1
#
_entry.id   AF-A0A6P0XHR9-F1
#
_cell.length_a   1.000
_cell.length_b   1.000
_cell.length_c   1.000
_cell.angle_alpha   90.00
_cell.angle_beta   90.00
_cell.angle_gamma   90.00
#
_symmetry.space_group_name_H-M   'P 1'
#
loop_
_entity.id
_entity.type
_entity.pdbx_description
1 polymer ?
#
loop_
_entity_poly.entity_id
_entity_poly.type
_entity_poly.pdbx_seq_one_letter_code
_entity_poly.pdbx_strand_id
1 'polypeptide(L)'
;MQNQINSRPNSHQSISLISCLYKAFCLLSEARKQRKYNKKTLKFVLNKWKNISEDNEIPVIAKRLQMEMFLVEWGWIIIGILVIIGGTLAINIVIFNEKEKPVVISPLPTNTKSLREKIPDCIKENNCIFIIDIANVEDIISPNFSKLTVKFTAGVTPDDKISIRNHGINSGQIGIDGNDIIYSGTIIGNFTGGEGTTPLEVTFNRNTTRKIAEVVVRNIVYQNVSENPTFGSRTVEFKIADGYNAISEPFTTNINVIPTQKDITLNVPTAQTVKENANLAISSISINGSENQKITITLLVSNGQLTVKPDVVDGLTTEEISNNKTNKVTLTGTVAEVNTTLANSAGIIYQGNQNFSGEDSLIITMSINNLVKGLVWPPNALIVEPISKSVSITVNPLNPPPVINVPSDRQIAKQNRDLPITDINISDPNNQNISVILETVNGKLTVKTNVSQGLPEENIKNNQTQKVTLTGNISLINNIFAAPSGVTYRGEKIGQDSLKVTV
;
A
#
# COMPACT_ATOMS: atom_id res chain seq x y z
N MET A 1 -3.92 81.12 -17.00
CA MET A 1 -5.27 80.70 -17.42
C MET A 1 -5.18 79.27 -17.93
N GLN A 2 -6.09 78.42 -17.45
CA GLN A 2 -6.27 76.98 -17.69
C GLN A 2 -6.15 76.51 -19.16
N ASN A 3 -5.63 75.30 -19.37
CA ASN A 3 -6.48 74.15 -19.76
C ASN A 3 -5.78 72.78 -19.60
N GLN A 4 -6.55 71.80 -19.13
CA GLN A 4 -6.17 70.41 -18.88
C GLN A 4 -6.10 69.56 -20.16
N ILE A 5 -5.19 68.57 -20.22
CA ILE A 5 -5.42 67.28 -20.88
C ILE A 5 -4.85 66.14 -20.02
N ASN A 6 -5.71 65.16 -19.77
CA ASN A 6 -5.52 63.93 -19.01
C ASN A 6 -4.37 63.04 -19.50
N SER A 7 -3.56 62.53 -18.57
CA SER A 7 -2.78 61.30 -18.75
C SER A 7 -3.31 60.19 -17.84
N ARG A 8 -3.71 59.08 -18.46
CA ARG A 8 -4.15 57.83 -17.83
C ARG A 8 -2.98 57.18 -17.06
N PRO A 9 -3.23 56.45 -15.95
CA PRO A 9 -2.20 55.59 -15.36
C PRO A 9 -1.94 54.35 -16.23
N ASN A 10 -0.66 53.99 -16.34
CA ASN A 10 -0.08 52.94 -17.19
C ASN A 10 -0.69 51.53 -16.98
N SER A 11 -0.94 50.85 -18.10
CA SER A 11 -1.52 49.50 -18.24
C SER A 11 -0.70 48.35 -17.65
N HIS A 12 0.57 48.58 -17.26
CA HIS A 12 1.43 47.53 -16.72
C HIS A 12 1.20 47.22 -15.23
N GLN A 13 0.72 48.18 -14.42
CA GLN A 13 0.42 47.91 -13.01
C GLN A 13 -0.93 47.18 -12.83
N SER A 14 -1.91 47.43 -13.71
CA SER A 14 -3.21 46.75 -13.68
C SER A 14 -3.13 45.27 -14.06
N ILE A 15 -2.22 44.88 -14.96
CA ILE A 15 -2.08 43.48 -15.41
C ILE A 15 -1.43 42.59 -14.33
N SER A 16 -0.49 43.14 -13.55
CA SER A 16 0.13 42.46 -12.41
C SER A 16 -0.86 42.15 -11.29
N LEU A 17 -1.69 43.14 -10.92
CA LEU A 17 -2.72 43.00 -9.89
C LEU A 17 -3.86 42.03 -10.29
N ILE A 18 -4.25 42.00 -11.57
CA ILE A 18 -5.28 41.08 -12.09
C ILE A 18 -4.76 39.63 -12.15
N SER A 19 -3.49 39.43 -12.51
CA SER A 19 -2.82 38.11 -12.49
C SER A 19 -2.70 37.54 -11.06
N CYS A 20 -2.40 38.40 -10.09
CA CYS A 20 -2.30 38.00 -8.68
C CYS A 20 -3.69 37.68 -8.06
N LEU A 21 -4.72 38.47 -8.40
CA LEU A 21 -6.12 38.21 -7.99
C LEU A 21 -6.69 36.91 -8.58
N TYR A 22 -6.33 36.56 -9.82
CA TYR A 22 -6.79 35.34 -10.47
C TYR A 22 -6.15 34.08 -9.87
N LYS A 23 -4.85 34.13 -9.54
CA LYS A 23 -4.17 33.06 -8.78
C LYS A 23 -4.77 32.87 -7.39
N ALA A 24 -5.08 33.95 -6.68
CA ALA A 24 -5.75 33.88 -5.38
C ALA A 24 -7.15 33.25 -5.45
N PHE A 25 -7.93 33.53 -6.50
CA PHE A 25 -9.27 32.97 -6.70
C PHE A 25 -9.25 31.47 -7.04
N CYS A 26 -8.28 31.03 -7.85
CA CYS A 26 -8.07 29.61 -8.16
C CYS A 26 -7.69 28.80 -6.90
N LEU A 27 -6.86 29.39 -6.02
CA LEU A 27 -6.47 28.76 -4.77
C LEU A 27 -7.60 28.71 -3.73
N LEU A 28 -8.50 29.71 -3.75
CA LEU A 28 -9.69 29.75 -2.90
C LEU A 28 -10.70 28.64 -3.27
N SER A 29 -10.82 28.32 -4.56
CA SER A 29 -11.63 27.20 -5.06
C SER A 29 -11.09 25.85 -4.59
N GLU A 30 -9.78 25.65 -4.69
CA GLU A 30 -9.14 24.37 -4.35
C GLU A 30 -9.08 24.14 -2.83
N ALA A 31 -8.87 25.20 -2.05
CA ALA A 31 -9.00 25.17 -0.59
C ALA A 31 -10.43 24.87 -0.13
N ARG A 32 -11.46 25.38 -0.84
CA ARG A 32 -12.88 25.06 -0.58
C ARG A 32 -13.23 23.61 -0.91
N LYS A 33 -12.63 23.01 -1.94
CA LYS A 33 -12.79 21.57 -2.25
C LYS A 33 -12.14 20.68 -1.19
N GLN A 34 -10.92 21.00 -0.76
CA GLN A 34 -10.21 20.22 0.27
C GLN A 34 -10.83 20.34 1.67
N ARG A 35 -11.52 21.45 1.98
CA ARG A 35 -12.33 21.63 3.21
C ARG A 35 -13.39 20.52 3.39
N LYS A 36 -13.85 19.88 2.31
CA LYS A 36 -14.88 18.83 2.37
C LYS A 36 -14.34 17.47 2.84
N TYR A 37 -13.01 17.27 2.88
CA TYR A 37 -12.41 15.95 3.10
C TYR A 37 -11.54 15.80 4.37
N ASN A 38 -10.79 16.80 4.87
CA ASN A 38 -10.11 16.68 6.18
C ASN A 38 -9.52 18.02 6.71
N LYS A 39 -9.92 18.48 7.91
CA LYS A 39 -9.42 19.73 8.53
C LYS A 39 -7.91 19.72 8.85
N LYS A 40 -7.31 18.55 9.15
CA LYS A 40 -5.88 18.44 9.48
C LYS A 40 -4.97 18.65 8.26
N THR A 41 -5.40 18.19 7.09
CA THR A 41 -4.65 18.28 5.84
C THR A 41 -4.55 19.73 5.34
N LEU A 42 -5.63 20.50 5.47
CA LEU A 42 -5.64 21.92 5.10
C LEU A 42 -4.67 22.76 5.96
N LYS A 43 -4.60 22.49 7.28
CA LYS A 43 -3.64 23.14 8.18
C LYS A 43 -2.18 22.81 7.81
N PHE A 44 -1.91 21.57 7.42
CA PHE A 44 -0.57 21.15 6.98
C PHE A 44 -0.13 21.88 5.70
N VAL A 45 -1.00 21.94 4.68
CA VAL A 45 -0.72 22.63 3.40
C VAL A 45 -0.47 24.13 3.60
N LEU A 46 -1.33 24.80 4.38
CA LEU A 46 -1.18 26.23 4.67
C LEU A 46 0.11 26.55 5.43
N ASN A 47 0.54 25.66 6.34
CA ASN A 47 1.77 25.86 7.10
C ASN A 47 3.03 25.62 6.24
N LYS A 48 2.95 24.70 5.27
CA LYS A 48 4.03 24.44 4.30
C LYS A 48 4.22 25.62 3.34
N TRP A 49 3.11 26.23 2.91
CA TRP A 49 3.09 27.39 2.01
C TRP A 49 3.70 28.66 2.62
N LYS A 50 3.59 28.81 3.95
CA LYS A 50 4.21 29.91 4.69
C LYS A 50 5.75 29.86 4.66
N ASN A 51 6.34 28.67 4.47
CA ASN A 51 7.77 28.43 4.68
C ASN A 51 8.56 28.16 3.39
N ILE A 52 7.92 28.14 2.20
CA ILE A 52 8.54 27.72 0.92
C ILE A 52 8.72 28.88 -0.07
N SER A 53 8.15 30.05 0.19
CA SER A 53 8.10 31.14 -0.79
C SER A 53 9.11 32.25 -0.49
N GLU A 54 10.04 32.51 -1.42
CA GLU A 54 10.90 33.71 -1.49
C GLU A 54 10.14 34.96 -1.99
N ASP A 55 8.81 34.91 -2.03
CA ASP A 55 7.92 35.94 -2.59
C ASP A 55 7.13 36.63 -1.45
N ASN A 56 7.23 37.96 -1.35
CA ASN A 56 6.77 38.73 -0.19
C ASN A 56 5.23 38.78 0.00
N GLU A 57 4.45 38.32 -0.98
CA GLU A 57 2.98 38.41 -0.96
C GLU A 57 2.28 37.13 -0.45
N ILE A 58 2.89 35.95 -0.63
CA ILE A 58 2.28 34.66 -0.28
C ILE A 58 2.13 34.47 1.25
N PRO A 59 3.09 34.86 2.10
CA PRO A 59 2.94 34.80 3.55
C PRO A 59 1.81 35.70 4.09
N VAL A 60 1.53 36.83 3.43
CA VAL A 60 0.46 37.77 3.80
C VAL A 60 -0.91 37.18 3.50
N ILE A 61 -1.06 36.52 2.35
CA ILE A 61 -2.29 35.83 1.95
C ILE A 61 -2.59 34.63 2.87
N ALA A 62 -1.56 33.83 3.20
CA ALA A 62 -1.70 32.70 4.12
C ALA A 62 -2.11 33.15 5.53
N LYS A 63 -1.55 34.27 6.02
CA LYS A 63 -1.91 34.85 7.33
C LYS A 63 -3.34 35.40 7.34
N ARG A 64 -3.78 36.04 6.25
CA ARG A 64 -5.15 36.58 6.10
C ARG A 64 -6.20 35.45 6.02
N LEU A 65 -5.89 34.35 5.32
CA LEU A 65 -6.75 33.15 5.26
C LEU A 65 -6.84 32.40 6.60
N GLN A 66 -5.75 32.33 7.37
CA GLN A 66 -5.80 31.78 8.73
C GLN A 66 -6.64 32.64 9.67
N MET A 67 -6.61 33.97 9.52
CA MET A 67 -7.42 34.89 10.33
C MET A 67 -8.92 34.79 9.99
N GLU A 68 -9.27 34.62 8.71
CA GLU A 68 -10.67 34.35 8.32
C GLU A 68 -11.16 32.96 8.74
N MET A 69 -10.29 31.95 8.77
CA MET A 69 -10.61 30.66 9.38
C MET A 69 -10.88 30.79 10.89
N PHE A 70 -10.17 31.68 11.60
CA PHE A 70 -10.38 31.94 13.02
C PHE A 70 -11.70 32.68 13.30
N LEU A 71 -12.08 33.65 12.47
CA LEU A 71 -13.34 34.41 12.62
C LEU A 71 -14.60 33.57 12.38
N VAL A 72 -14.55 32.55 11.51
CA VAL A 72 -15.69 31.66 11.23
C VAL A 72 -15.91 30.62 12.34
N GLU A 73 -14.86 30.22 13.08
CA GLU A 73 -15.00 29.32 14.25
C GLU A 73 -15.61 30.02 15.49
N TRP A 74 -15.54 31.35 15.58
CA TRP A 74 -16.09 32.15 16.69
C TRP A 74 -17.33 32.98 16.31
N GLY A 75 -17.83 32.89 15.07
CA GLY A 75 -18.94 33.70 14.57
C GLY A 75 -20.24 33.61 15.39
N TRP A 76 -20.46 32.49 16.08
CA TRP A 76 -21.63 32.27 16.95
C TRP A 76 -21.50 33.02 18.28
N ILE A 77 -20.27 33.22 18.76
CA ILE A 77 -19.96 33.95 20.00
C ILE A 77 -20.08 35.47 19.76
N ILE A 78 -19.74 35.95 18.55
CA ILE A 78 -19.89 37.36 18.16
C ILE A 78 -21.38 37.72 17.94
N ILE A 79 -22.17 36.81 17.36
CA ILE A 79 -23.63 36.97 17.23
C ILE A 79 -24.31 36.89 18.62
N GLY A 80 -23.84 36.03 19.51
CA GLY A 80 -24.32 35.94 20.89
C GLY A 80 -24.01 37.18 21.74
N ILE A 81 -22.85 37.83 21.54
CA ILE A 81 -22.46 39.04 22.28
C ILE A 81 -23.22 40.29 21.78
N LEU A 82 -23.57 40.36 20.49
CA LEU A 82 -24.37 41.46 19.94
C LEU A 82 -25.86 41.41 20.34
N VAL A 83 -26.39 40.24 20.67
CA VAL A 83 -27.77 40.08 21.20
C VAL A 83 -27.86 40.43 22.70
N ILE A 84 -26.74 40.53 23.41
CA ILE A 84 -26.71 40.84 24.85
C ILE A 84 -26.44 42.34 25.15
N ILE A 85 -25.91 43.12 24.19
CA ILE A 85 -25.52 44.53 24.44
C ILE A 85 -26.40 45.57 23.70
N GLY A 86 -27.24 45.19 22.74
CA GLY A 86 -28.03 46.15 21.96
C GLY A 86 -29.55 46.03 22.17
N GLY A 87 -30.06 46.59 23.26
CA GLY A 87 -31.50 46.78 23.44
C GLY A 87 -32.10 47.74 22.40
N THR A 88 -33.26 47.33 21.86
CA THR A 88 -34.31 48.13 21.21
C THR A 88 -33.93 49.07 20.05
N LEU A 89 -34.40 48.75 18.83
CA LEU A 89 -35.28 49.59 18.01
C LEU A 89 -35.58 48.90 16.66
N ALA A 90 -36.83 48.95 16.24
CA ALA A 90 -37.43 48.16 15.17
C ALA A 90 -36.90 48.47 13.76
N ILE A 91 -36.74 47.42 12.94
CA ILE A 91 -36.78 47.54 11.47
C ILE A 91 -37.83 46.55 10.96
N ASN A 92 -38.90 47.10 10.38
CA ASN A 92 -39.95 46.38 9.68
C ASN A 92 -39.34 45.60 8.49
N ILE A 93 -39.47 44.28 8.49
CA ILE A 93 -39.29 43.45 7.29
C ILE A 93 -40.66 43.30 6.65
N VAL A 94 -40.84 43.95 5.50
CA VAL A 94 -41.99 43.74 4.60
C VAL A 94 -41.84 42.35 3.98
N ILE A 95 -42.77 41.45 4.31
CA ILE A 95 -42.94 40.16 3.66
C ILE A 95 -43.77 40.40 2.39
N PHE A 96 -43.15 40.35 1.21
CA PHE A 96 -43.91 40.15 -0.03
C PHE A 96 -44.24 38.65 -0.15
N ASN A 97 -45.52 38.36 -0.01
CA ASN A 97 -46.15 37.06 -0.19
C ASN A 97 -46.97 37.16 -1.47
N GLU A 98 -46.50 36.63 -2.59
CA GLU A 98 -47.27 36.61 -3.83
C GLU A 98 -47.90 35.22 -4.03
N LYS A 99 -49.23 35.21 -3.94
CA LYS A 99 -50.08 34.08 -4.25
C LYS A 99 -50.17 33.95 -5.78
N GLU A 100 -49.56 32.93 -6.35
CA GLU A 100 -50.00 32.42 -7.65
C GLU A 100 -50.95 31.22 -7.44
N LYS A 101 -52.14 31.32 -8.03
CA LYS A 101 -53.15 30.25 -8.09
C LYS A 101 -52.64 29.12 -9.00
N PRO A 102 -53.00 27.84 -8.75
CA PRO A 102 -52.50 26.74 -9.54
C PRO A 102 -53.17 26.74 -10.93
N VAL A 103 -52.38 26.74 -11.99
CA VAL A 103 -52.85 26.31 -13.31
C VAL A 103 -52.85 24.79 -13.32
N VAL A 104 -54.04 24.20 -13.38
CA VAL A 104 -54.23 22.76 -13.57
C VAL A 104 -53.93 22.44 -15.03
N ILE A 105 -52.81 21.75 -15.28
CA ILE A 105 -52.58 21.04 -16.54
C ILE A 105 -52.77 19.55 -16.20
N SER A 106 -53.77 18.93 -16.80
CA SER A 106 -54.02 17.49 -16.69
C SER A 106 -52.76 16.69 -17.08
N PRO A 107 -52.44 15.57 -16.41
CA PRO A 107 -51.25 14.79 -16.73
C PRO A 107 -51.38 14.16 -18.12
N LEU A 108 -50.42 14.47 -19.00
CA LEU A 108 -50.13 13.65 -20.18
C LEU A 108 -49.62 12.28 -19.69
N PRO A 109 -49.98 11.14 -20.33
CA PRO A 109 -49.76 9.82 -19.73
C PRO A 109 -48.29 9.58 -19.44
N THR A 110 -47.99 9.20 -18.19
CA THR A 110 -46.68 8.73 -17.76
C THR A 110 -46.30 7.49 -18.55
N ASN A 111 -45.39 7.65 -19.51
CA ASN A 111 -44.56 6.55 -19.96
C ASN A 111 -43.13 7.01 -20.24
N THR A 112 -42.39 7.29 -19.16
CA THR A 112 -40.94 7.15 -19.18
C THR A 112 -40.51 6.47 -17.89
N LYS A 113 -40.41 5.15 -17.99
CA LYS A 113 -39.54 4.36 -17.13
C LYS A 113 -38.08 4.72 -17.48
N SER A 114 -37.67 5.94 -17.15
CA SER A 114 -36.26 6.34 -17.11
C SER A 114 -35.83 6.17 -15.66
N LEU A 115 -35.26 5.00 -15.36
CA LEU A 115 -34.22 4.97 -14.36
C LEU A 115 -33.21 6.03 -14.81
N ARG A 116 -32.91 7.04 -13.98
CA ARG A 116 -31.73 7.90 -14.19
C ARG A 116 -30.52 6.97 -14.07
N GLU A 117 -30.17 6.33 -15.17
CA GLU A 117 -28.93 5.58 -15.26
C GLU A 117 -27.82 6.60 -15.06
N LYS A 118 -27.11 6.45 -13.95
CA LYS A 118 -26.02 7.33 -13.57
C LYS A 118 -24.95 7.19 -14.65
N ILE A 119 -24.72 8.25 -15.42
CA ILE A 119 -23.66 8.27 -16.45
C ILE A 119 -22.32 7.94 -15.78
N PRO A 120 -21.66 6.83 -16.16
CA PRO A 120 -20.34 6.46 -15.67
C PRO A 120 -19.33 7.57 -15.99
N ASP A 121 -18.62 8.05 -14.98
CA ASP A 121 -17.64 9.13 -15.11
C ASP A 121 -16.26 8.52 -14.89
N CYS A 122 -15.54 8.28 -16.00
CA CYS A 122 -14.30 7.51 -15.97
C CYS A 122 -13.24 8.07 -15.00
N ILE A 123 -13.24 9.39 -14.74
CA ILE A 123 -12.34 10.00 -13.75
C ILE A 123 -12.70 9.56 -12.33
N LYS A 124 -14.00 9.52 -12.00
CA LYS A 124 -14.46 9.11 -10.66
C LYS A 124 -14.29 7.62 -10.42
N GLU A 125 -14.29 6.83 -11.49
CA GLU A 125 -14.11 5.39 -11.46
C GLU A 125 -12.65 4.97 -11.55
N ASN A 126 -11.71 5.92 -11.64
CA ASN A 126 -10.28 5.67 -11.88
C ASN A 126 -10.00 4.88 -13.17
N ASN A 127 -10.87 5.05 -14.17
CA ASN A 127 -10.80 4.41 -15.49
C ASN A 127 -10.21 5.34 -16.56
N CYS A 128 -9.96 6.61 -16.28
CA CYS A 128 -9.24 7.52 -17.17
C CYS A 128 -8.51 8.62 -16.38
N ILE A 129 -7.62 9.38 -17.04
CA ILE A 129 -6.99 10.60 -16.49
C ILE A 129 -7.21 11.77 -17.43
N PHE A 130 -7.22 13.00 -16.91
CA PHE A 130 -7.12 14.19 -17.75
C PHE A 130 -5.73 14.29 -18.37
N ILE A 131 -5.67 14.63 -19.66
CA ILE A 131 -4.39 14.91 -20.32
C ILE A 131 -3.96 16.36 -20.07
N ILE A 132 -4.91 17.31 -20.11
CA ILE A 132 -4.65 18.73 -19.84
C ILE A 132 -5.82 19.31 -19.04
N ASP A 133 -5.72 19.40 -17.72
CA ASP A 133 -6.82 19.92 -16.87
C ASP A 133 -6.84 21.46 -16.73
N ILE A 134 -5.76 22.13 -17.13
CA ILE A 134 -5.58 23.59 -17.01
C ILE A 134 -5.33 24.32 -18.34
N ALA A 135 -5.78 23.77 -19.48
CA ALA A 135 -5.55 24.39 -20.80
C ALA A 135 -6.09 25.83 -20.89
N ASN A 136 -5.40 26.72 -21.60
CA ASN A 136 -5.93 28.03 -21.99
C ASN A 136 -6.02 28.08 -23.52
N VAL A 137 -7.18 28.46 -24.04
CA VAL A 137 -7.42 28.57 -25.49
C VAL A 137 -7.67 30.04 -25.78
N GLU A 138 -6.75 30.68 -26.49
CA GLU A 138 -6.84 32.09 -26.88
C GLU A 138 -6.71 32.24 -28.39
N ASP A 139 -7.58 33.08 -28.94
CA ASP A 139 -7.49 33.56 -30.31
C ASP A 139 -8.00 34.99 -30.34
N ILE A 140 -7.11 35.97 -30.53
CA ILE A 140 -7.45 37.40 -30.44
C ILE A 140 -8.39 37.84 -31.57
N ILE A 141 -8.37 37.13 -32.70
CA ILE A 141 -8.99 37.57 -33.96
C ILE A 141 -10.31 36.84 -34.18
N SER A 142 -10.37 35.54 -33.88
CA SER A 142 -11.53 34.70 -34.18
C SER A 142 -12.43 34.46 -32.96
N PRO A 143 -13.76 34.66 -33.08
CA PRO A 143 -14.69 34.45 -31.97
C PRO A 143 -15.03 32.97 -31.72
N ASN A 144 -14.84 32.10 -32.72
CA ASN A 144 -15.22 30.68 -32.72
C ASN A 144 -14.06 29.79 -33.19
N PHE A 145 -14.17 28.48 -32.92
CA PHE A 145 -13.22 27.45 -33.35
C PHE A 145 -13.89 26.45 -34.31
N SER A 146 -13.11 25.80 -35.16
CA SER A 146 -13.61 24.83 -36.15
C SER A 146 -13.19 23.39 -35.87
N LYS A 147 -11.96 23.15 -35.42
CA LYS A 147 -11.43 21.80 -35.25
C LYS A 147 -10.45 21.68 -34.10
N LEU A 148 -10.51 20.58 -33.35
CA LEU A 148 -9.47 20.14 -32.42
C LEU A 148 -8.97 18.76 -32.87
N THR A 149 -7.65 18.62 -33.01
CA THR A 149 -6.99 17.34 -33.31
C THR A 149 -6.09 16.97 -32.14
N VAL A 150 -6.27 15.76 -31.61
CA VAL A 150 -5.41 15.17 -30.57
C VAL A 150 -4.88 13.84 -31.08
N LYS A 151 -3.56 13.66 -31.08
CA LYS A 151 -2.93 12.42 -31.57
C LYS A 151 -1.75 12.01 -30.72
N PHE A 152 -1.41 10.73 -30.74
CA PHE A 152 -0.11 10.28 -30.28
C PHE A 152 0.96 10.53 -31.35
N THR A 153 2.14 10.96 -30.94
CA THR A 153 3.30 11.14 -31.81
C THR A 153 4.42 10.14 -31.50
N ALA A 154 4.40 9.50 -30.34
CA ALA A 154 5.34 8.44 -29.96
C ALA A 154 4.77 7.50 -28.89
N GLY A 155 5.25 6.25 -28.88
CA GLY A 155 5.02 5.26 -27.82
C GLY A 155 3.64 4.61 -27.78
N VAL A 156 2.73 4.99 -28.67
CA VAL A 156 1.33 4.50 -28.71
C VAL A 156 1.24 3.00 -28.97
N THR A 157 0.23 2.39 -28.37
CA THR A 157 -0.20 1.00 -28.53
C THR A 157 -1.67 0.94 -28.97
N PRO A 158 -2.14 -0.17 -29.57
CA PRO A 158 -3.53 -0.28 -30.03
C PRO A 158 -4.58 -0.11 -28.92
N ASP A 159 -4.22 -0.43 -27.67
CA ASP A 159 -5.12 -0.34 -26.51
C ASP A 159 -5.19 1.07 -25.89
N ASP A 160 -4.42 2.03 -26.42
CA ASP A 160 -4.46 3.41 -25.96
C ASP A 160 -5.68 4.15 -26.55
N LYS A 161 -6.41 4.86 -25.69
CA LYS A 161 -7.58 5.65 -26.09
C LYS A 161 -7.45 7.09 -25.60
N ILE A 162 -7.74 8.02 -26.52
CA ILE A 162 -7.99 9.43 -26.24
C ILE A 162 -9.47 9.66 -26.46
N SER A 163 -10.17 10.12 -25.42
CA SER A 163 -11.62 10.30 -25.48
C SER A 163 -12.02 11.63 -24.87
N ILE A 164 -13.26 12.03 -25.08
CA ILE A 164 -13.87 13.19 -24.42
C ILE A 164 -14.63 12.67 -23.19
N ARG A 165 -14.37 13.24 -22.02
CA ARG A 165 -15.05 12.87 -20.78
C ARG A 165 -16.56 13.04 -20.93
N ASN A 166 -17.32 12.01 -20.56
CA ASN A 166 -18.78 12.10 -20.43
C ASN A 166 -19.17 12.23 -18.95
N HIS A 167 -19.62 13.41 -18.53
CA HIS A 167 -20.06 13.68 -17.16
C HIS A 167 -21.54 14.15 -17.10
N GLY A 168 -22.22 14.12 -18.24
CA GLY A 168 -23.63 14.51 -18.39
C GLY A 168 -23.84 15.87 -19.04
N ILE A 169 -25.12 16.25 -19.17
CA ILE A 169 -25.55 17.40 -19.99
C ILE A 169 -26.12 18.56 -19.16
N ASN A 170 -26.04 18.52 -17.83
CA ASN A 170 -26.53 19.63 -17.00
C ASN A 170 -25.66 20.88 -17.19
N SER A 171 -26.11 22.02 -16.67
CA SER A 171 -25.37 23.28 -16.71
C SER A 171 -23.91 23.11 -16.24
N GLY A 172 -22.97 23.53 -17.09
CA GLY A 172 -21.54 23.43 -16.85
C GLY A 172 -20.91 22.05 -17.09
N GLN A 173 -21.71 21.04 -17.47
CA GLN A 173 -21.22 19.70 -17.79
C GLN A 173 -21.00 19.52 -19.29
N ILE A 174 -20.07 18.63 -19.63
CA ILE A 174 -19.84 18.10 -20.97
C ILE A 174 -20.31 16.65 -21.02
N GLY A 175 -21.04 16.32 -22.08
CA GLY A 175 -21.60 15.00 -22.32
C GLY A 175 -21.38 14.54 -23.75
N ILE A 176 -21.47 13.23 -23.93
CA ILE A 176 -21.37 12.56 -25.23
C ILE A 176 -22.65 11.74 -25.45
N ASP A 177 -23.25 11.90 -26.63
CA ASP A 177 -24.36 11.09 -27.11
C ASP A 177 -24.04 10.62 -28.54
N GLY A 178 -23.78 9.32 -28.72
CA GLY A 178 -23.16 8.81 -29.93
C GLY A 178 -21.83 9.53 -30.22
N ASN A 179 -21.77 10.26 -31.33
CA ASN A 179 -20.61 11.08 -31.70
C ASN A 179 -20.81 12.57 -31.43
N ASP A 180 -21.98 12.99 -30.93
CA ASP A 180 -22.26 14.39 -30.63
C ASP A 180 -21.67 14.79 -29.28
N ILE A 181 -21.08 15.99 -29.27
CA ILE A 181 -20.52 16.63 -28.09
C ILE A 181 -21.54 17.66 -27.60
N ILE A 182 -21.95 17.52 -26.35
CA ILE A 182 -22.99 18.36 -25.73
C ILE A 182 -22.38 19.12 -24.56
N TYR A 183 -22.58 20.44 -24.50
CA TYR A 183 -22.21 21.25 -23.35
C TYR A 183 -23.42 22.02 -22.81
N SER A 184 -23.72 21.84 -21.53
CA SER A 184 -24.88 22.46 -20.87
C SER A 184 -26.21 22.26 -21.63
N GLY A 185 -26.39 21.10 -22.25
CA GLY A 185 -27.58 20.72 -23.02
C GLY A 185 -27.58 21.12 -24.49
N THR A 186 -26.56 21.84 -24.97
CA THR A 186 -26.45 22.28 -26.38
C THR A 186 -25.41 21.46 -27.13
N ILE A 187 -25.75 20.96 -28.32
CA ILE A 187 -24.76 20.33 -29.22
C ILE A 187 -23.76 21.40 -29.69
N ILE A 188 -22.48 21.14 -29.46
CA ILE A 188 -21.37 22.04 -29.78
C ILE A 188 -20.45 21.48 -30.89
N GLY A 189 -20.59 20.22 -31.25
CA GLY A 189 -19.79 19.59 -32.29
C GLY A 189 -19.97 18.08 -32.33
N ASN A 190 -19.14 17.42 -33.12
CA ASN A 190 -19.02 15.96 -33.15
C ASN A 190 -17.55 15.54 -33.09
N PHE A 191 -17.29 14.24 -32.87
CA PHE A 191 -15.94 13.69 -32.93
C PHE A 191 -15.86 12.35 -33.68
N THR A 192 -14.65 12.01 -34.12
CA THR A 192 -14.28 10.71 -34.70
C THR A 192 -12.89 10.30 -34.23
N GLY A 193 -12.59 9.00 -34.28
CA GLY A 193 -11.27 8.46 -33.93
C GLY A 193 -10.96 8.49 -32.43
N GLY A 194 -9.67 8.58 -32.08
CA GLY A 194 -9.20 8.55 -30.69
C GLY A 194 -8.78 7.16 -30.19
N GLU A 195 -8.64 6.18 -31.08
CA GLU A 195 -8.17 4.83 -30.75
C GLU A 195 -6.81 4.56 -31.39
N GLY A 196 -5.85 4.11 -30.57
CA GLY A 196 -4.48 3.81 -30.99
C GLY A 196 -3.87 4.96 -31.78
N THR A 197 -3.42 4.65 -33.00
CA THR A 197 -2.78 5.62 -33.90
C THR A 197 -3.77 6.56 -34.61
N THR A 198 -5.08 6.31 -34.52
CA THR A 198 -6.10 7.15 -35.16
C THR A 198 -6.35 8.41 -34.32
N PRO A 199 -6.07 9.62 -34.83
CA PRO A 199 -6.28 10.86 -34.09
C PRO A 199 -7.72 11.01 -33.60
N LEU A 200 -7.91 11.58 -32.42
CA LEU A 200 -9.20 12.13 -32.02
C LEU A 200 -9.40 13.44 -32.79
N GLU A 201 -10.36 13.46 -33.70
CA GLU A 201 -10.75 14.65 -34.44
C GLU A 201 -12.10 15.15 -33.95
N VAL A 202 -12.14 16.38 -33.46
CA VAL A 202 -13.35 17.07 -33.02
C VAL A 202 -13.67 18.16 -34.02
N THR A 203 -14.87 18.15 -34.58
CA THR A 203 -15.39 19.23 -35.43
C THR A 203 -16.38 20.06 -34.64
N PHE A 204 -16.07 21.33 -34.43
CA PHE A 204 -16.92 22.28 -33.72
C PHE A 204 -17.97 22.89 -34.65
N ASN A 205 -19.17 23.11 -34.12
CA ASN A 205 -20.22 23.87 -34.79
C ASN A 205 -20.21 25.34 -34.32
N ARG A 206 -21.10 26.15 -34.90
CA ARG A 206 -21.23 27.59 -34.61
C ARG A 206 -21.56 27.95 -33.15
N ASN A 207 -21.98 26.99 -32.32
CA ASN A 207 -22.28 27.21 -30.90
C ASN A 207 -21.01 27.15 -30.02
N THR A 208 -19.87 26.75 -30.58
CA THR A 208 -18.60 26.65 -29.84
C THR A 208 -17.91 28.01 -29.75
N THR A 209 -18.18 28.71 -28.66
CA THR A 209 -17.39 29.89 -28.26
C THR A 209 -15.99 29.47 -27.80
N ARG A 210 -15.05 30.42 -27.72
CA ARG A 210 -13.72 30.21 -27.13
C ARG A 210 -13.76 29.48 -25.78
N LYS A 211 -14.69 29.89 -24.89
CA LYS A 211 -14.76 29.29 -23.55
C LYS A 211 -15.23 27.84 -23.61
N ILE A 212 -16.08 27.50 -24.55
CA ILE A 212 -16.57 26.13 -24.76
C ILE A 212 -15.46 25.27 -25.39
N ALA A 213 -14.70 25.78 -26.36
CA ALA A 213 -13.54 25.08 -26.90
C ALA A 213 -12.51 24.75 -25.82
N GLU A 214 -12.22 25.71 -24.92
CA GLU A 214 -11.37 25.50 -23.75
C GLU A 214 -11.90 24.40 -22.83
N VAL A 215 -13.22 24.32 -22.62
CA VAL A 215 -13.85 23.23 -21.86
C VAL A 215 -13.64 21.87 -22.53
N VAL A 216 -13.77 21.77 -23.85
CA VAL A 216 -13.56 20.51 -24.58
C VAL A 216 -12.10 20.06 -24.44
N VAL A 217 -11.14 20.96 -24.68
CA VAL A 217 -9.70 20.65 -24.51
C VAL A 217 -9.41 20.15 -23.10
N ARG A 218 -10.01 20.77 -22.07
CA ARG A 218 -9.83 20.38 -20.67
C ARG A 218 -10.48 19.05 -20.28
N ASN A 219 -11.37 18.53 -21.12
CA ASN A 219 -12.06 17.27 -20.89
C ASN A 219 -11.59 16.16 -21.83
N ILE A 220 -10.46 16.35 -22.52
CA ILE A 220 -9.76 15.26 -23.18
C ILE A 220 -9.09 14.38 -22.12
N VAL A 221 -9.43 13.10 -22.16
CA VAL A 221 -8.96 12.09 -21.22
C VAL A 221 -8.19 11.00 -21.95
N TYR A 222 -7.28 10.37 -21.22
CA TYR A 222 -6.55 9.18 -21.65
C TYR A 222 -6.95 7.96 -20.82
N GLN A 223 -7.02 6.82 -21.48
CA GLN A 223 -7.17 5.50 -20.90
C GLN A 223 -6.34 4.50 -21.70
N ASN A 224 -5.80 3.47 -21.06
CA ASN A 224 -5.42 2.23 -21.73
C ASN A 224 -6.41 1.14 -21.34
N VAL A 225 -6.96 0.41 -22.31
CA VAL A 225 -8.02 -0.59 -22.08
C VAL A 225 -7.48 -2.01 -21.88
N SER A 226 -6.18 -2.23 -22.00
CA SER A 226 -5.55 -3.53 -21.78
C SER A 226 -5.46 -3.84 -20.28
N GLU A 227 -5.69 -5.11 -19.93
CA GLU A 227 -5.39 -5.62 -18.58
C GLU A 227 -3.87 -5.69 -18.32
N ASN A 228 -3.07 -5.81 -19.38
CA ASN A 228 -1.60 -5.89 -19.37
C ASN A 228 -1.01 -4.82 -20.29
N PRO A 229 -1.10 -3.52 -19.91
CA PRO A 229 -0.65 -2.44 -20.77
C PRO A 229 0.86 -2.48 -20.97
N THR A 230 1.34 -2.15 -22.17
CA THR A 230 2.78 -1.98 -22.39
C THR A 230 3.28 -0.74 -21.67
N PHE A 231 4.16 -0.91 -20.69
CA PHE A 231 4.72 0.20 -19.93
C PHE A 231 5.61 1.09 -20.80
N GLY A 232 5.60 2.39 -20.52
CA GLY A 232 6.39 3.39 -21.24
C GLY A 232 5.69 4.73 -21.36
N SER A 233 6.42 5.71 -21.90
CA SER A 233 5.89 7.05 -22.14
C SER A 233 5.08 7.08 -23.44
N ARG A 234 3.94 7.78 -23.41
CA ARG A 234 3.12 8.15 -24.57
C ARG A 234 3.25 9.65 -24.78
N THR A 235 3.67 10.07 -25.97
CA THR A 235 3.70 11.51 -26.31
C THR A 235 2.42 11.87 -27.06
N VAL A 236 1.66 12.81 -26.52
CA VAL A 236 0.38 13.30 -27.07
C VAL A 236 0.55 14.72 -27.56
N GLU A 237 0.05 15.02 -28.77
CA GLU A 237 0.03 16.34 -29.39
C GLU A 237 -1.40 16.85 -29.54
N PHE A 238 -1.61 18.13 -29.22
CA PHE A 238 -2.85 18.88 -29.41
C PHE A 238 -2.63 19.99 -30.45
N LYS A 239 -3.59 20.14 -31.38
CA LYS A 239 -3.71 21.28 -32.28
C LYS A 239 -5.16 21.74 -32.38
N ILE A 240 -5.39 23.03 -32.33
CA ILE A 240 -6.73 23.61 -32.51
C ILE A 240 -6.73 24.62 -33.66
N ALA A 241 -7.80 24.64 -34.44
CA ALA A 241 -7.98 25.52 -35.60
C ALA A 241 -9.22 26.39 -35.43
N ASP A 242 -9.15 27.63 -35.92
CA ASP A 242 -10.22 28.63 -35.80
C ASP A 242 -11.24 28.58 -36.96
N GLY A 243 -10.86 27.95 -38.07
CA GLY A 243 -11.68 27.86 -39.30
C GLY A 243 -11.36 28.93 -40.34
N TYR A 244 -10.37 29.79 -40.09
CA TYR A 244 -9.90 30.85 -41.00
C TYR A 244 -8.43 30.64 -41.38
N ASN A 245 -8.04 29.36 -41.57
CA ASN A 245 -6.67 28.91 -41.88
C ASN A 245 -5.63 29.16 -40.77
N ALA A 246 -6.03 29.59 -39.57
CA ALA A 246 -5.13 29.62 -38.42
C ALA A 246 -5.21 28.30 -37.65
N ILE A 247 -4.04 27.78 -37.28
CA ILE A 247 -3.86 26.57 -36.47
C ILE A 247 -2.87 26.93 -35.36
N SER A 248 -3.14 26.48 -34.13
CA SER A 248 -2.23 26.68 -33.02
C SER A 248 -0.87 25.99 -33.26
N GLU A 249 0.17 26.50 -32.61
CA GLU A 249 1.38 25.72 -32.39
C GLU A 249 1.03 24.40 -31.68
N PRO A 250 1.74 23.30 -31.98
CA PRO A 250 1.50 22.02 -31.32
C PRO A 250 1.83 22.12 -29.82
N PHE A 251 0.89 21.71 -28.98
CA PHE A 251 1.17 21.46 -27.57
C PHE A 251 1.43 19.96 -27.38
N THR A 252 2.58 19.60 -26.80
CA THR A 252 2.93 18.20 -26.52
C THR A 252 3.07 17.94 -25.03
N THR A 253 2.63 16.76 -24.60
CA THR A 253 2.79 16.27 -23.23
C THR A 253 3.01 14.77 -23.20
N ASN A 254 3.58 14.27 -22.10
CA ASN A 254 3.87 12.86 -21.90
C ASN A 254 2.93 12.25 -20.85
N ILE A 255 2.47 11.04 -21.13
CA ILE A 255 1.74 10.18 -20.20
C ILE A 255 2.60 8.95 -19.93
N ASN A 256 2.94 8.73 -18.67
CA ASN A 256 3.73 7.56 -18.27
C ASN A 256 2.78 6.42 -17.91
N VAL A 257 2.76 5.37 -18.73
CA VAL A 257 2.10 4.11 -18.41
C VAL A 257 3.08 3.28 -17.58
N ILE A 258 2.78 3.09 -16.31
CA ILE A 258 3.67 2.41 -15.36
C ILE A 258 2.96 1.23 -14.68
N PRO A 259 3.69 0.22 -14.19
CA PRO A 259 3.07 -0.89 -13.48
C PRO A 259 2.46 -0.46 -12.16
N THR A 260 1.45 -1.20 -11.77
CA THR A 260 0.82 -1.19 -10.46
C THR A 260 1.27 -2.39 -9.63
N GLN A 261 0.88 -2.42 -8.35
CA GLN A 261 1.18 -3.53 -7.47
C GLN A 261 0.64 -4.88 -7.96
N LYS A 262 -0.52 -4.91 -8.63
CA LYS A 262 -1.10 -6.16 -9.17
C LYS A 262 -0.27 -6.76 -10.31
N ASP A 263 0.58 -5.95 -10.95
CA ASP A 263 1.37 -6.37 -12.11
C ASP A 263 2.72 -6.99 -11.69
N ILE A 264 2.98 -7.09 -10.37
CA ILE A 264 4.18 -7.69 -9.82
C ILE A 264 3.84 -8.70 -8.71
N THR A 265 4.50 -9.86 -8.71
CA THR A 265 4.31 -10.88 -7.66
C THR A 265 5.65 -11.34 -7.10
N LEU A 266 5.70 -11.56 -5.79
CA LEU A 266 6.86 -12.13 -5.10
C LEU A 266 6.61 -13.62 -4.81
N ASN A 267 7.49 -14.50 -5.25
CA ASN A 267 7.49 -15.92 -4.96
C ASN A 267 8.60 -16.22 -3.95
N VAL A 268 8.32 -17.10 -2.99
CA VAL A 268 9.25 -17.48 -1.91
C VAL A 268 9.22 -19.00 -1.75
N PRO A 269 10.32 -19.62 -1.29
CA PRO A 269 10.37 -21.05 -1.03
C PRO A 269 9.45 -21.48 0.12
N THR A 270 9.27 -22.78 0.27
CA THR A 270 8.65 -23.39 1.46
C THR A 270 9.56 -23.25 2.69
N ALA A 271 9.07 -23.68 3.86
CA ALA A 271 9.87 -23.71 5.09
C ALA A 271 11.23 -24.41 4.87
N GLN A 272 12.26 -23.85 5.48
CA GLN A 272 13.65 -24.30 5.37
C GLN A 272 14.16 -24.84 6.69
N THR A 273 15.19 -25.69 6.63
CA THR A 273 15.86 -26.20 7.83
C THR A 273 17.36 -26.16 7.65
N VAL A 274 18.09 -25.84 8.72
CA VAL A 274 19.55 -25.85 8.72
C VAL A 274 20.07 -26.35 10.07
N LYS A 275 21.28 -26.89 10.11
CA LYS A 275 21.95 -27.18 11.38
C LYS A 275 22.50 -25.89 11.99
N GLU A 276 22.49 -25.82 13.31
CA GLU A 276 23.17 -24.79 14.08
C GLU A 276 24.61 -24.58 13.57
N ASN A 277 25.03 -23.31 13.51
CA ASN A 277 26.32 -22.84 13.00
C ASN A 277 26.63 -23.18 11.53
N ALA A 278 25.69 -23.78 10.77
CA ALA A 278 25.85 -24.03 9.35
C ALA A 278 25.21 -22.91 8.50
N ASN A 279 25.74 -22.74 7.28
CA ASN A 279 25.19 -21.82 6.30
C ASN A 279 24.03 -22.49 5.55
N LEU A 280 22.95 -21.74 5.37
CA LEU A 280 21.80 -22.12 4.55
C LEU A 280 21.75 -21.23 3.31
N ALA A 281 21.94 -21.81 2.13
CA ALA A 281 21.62 -21.13 0.89
C ALA A 281 20.09 -21.09 0.70
N ILE A 282 19.52 -19.89 0.56
CA ILE A 282 18.08 -19.72 0.32
C ILE A 282 17.89 -19.50 -1.18
N SER A 283 17.26 -20.47 -1.84
CA SER A 283 16.95 -20.45 -3.26
C SER A 283 15.46 -20.26 -3.51
N SER A 284 15.07 -20.14 -4.80
CA SER A 284 13.67 -20.07 -5.24
C SER A 284 12.88 -18.86 -4.75
N ILE A 285 13.55 -17.77 -4.38
CA ILE A 285 12.94 -16.44 -4.31
C ILE A 285 12.98 -15.85 -5.71
N SER A 286 11.82 -15.45 -6.25
CA SER A 286 11.74 -14.80 -7.56
C SER A 286 10.64 -13.75 -7.59
N ILE A 287 10.81 -12.79 -8.49
CA ILE A 287 9.87 -11.72 -8.73
C ILE A 287 9.35 -11.85 -10.16
N ASN A 288 8.04 -11.96 -10.33
CA ASN A 288 7.43 -11.87 -11.66
C ASN A 288 6.94 -10.44 -11.86
N GLY A 289 7.42 -9.77 -12.90
CA GLY A 289 7.07 -8.39 -13.25
C GLY A 289 7.87 -7.95 -14.48
N SER A 290 7.72 -6.70 -14.88
CA SER A 290 8.53 -6.14 -15.98
C SER A 290 10.01 -6.11 -15.60
N GLU A 291 10.88 -6.63 -16.46
CA GLU A 291 12.31 -6.79 -16.18
C GLU A 291 13.00 -5.48 -15.81
N ASN A 292 12.62 -4.36 -16.45
CA ASN A 292 13.19 -3.03 -16.21
C ASN A 292 12.56 -2.30 -15.01
N GLN A 293 11.58 -2.89 -14.34
CA GLN A 293 10.92 -2.25 -13.22
C GLN A 293 11.88 -2.14 -12.04
N LYS A 294 12.12 -0.90 -11.56
CA LYS A 294 12.92 -0.68 -10.36
C LYS A 294 12.14 -1.05 -9.11
N ILE A 295 12.78 -1.83 -8.24
CA ILE A 295 12.23 -2.29 -6.97
C ILE A 295 13.26 -2.11 -5.84
N THR A 296 12.75 -2.08 -4.61
CA THR A 296 13.54 -2.23 -3.40
C THR A 296 13.05 -3.44 -2.63
N ILE A 297 13.94 -4.35 -2.27
CA ILE A 297 13.65 -5.52 -1.42
C ILE A 297 14.38 -5.35 -0.09
N THR A 298 13.64 -5.49 1.01
CA THR A 298 14.21 -5.62 2.36
C THR A 298 14.08 -7.07 2.79
N LEU A 299 15.21 -7.68 3.14
CA LEU A 299 15.31 -9.00 3.74
C LEU A 299 15.59 -8.81 5.24
N LEU A 300 14.82 -9.48 6.10
CA LEU A 300 14.94 -9.35 7.55
C LEU A 300 14.84 -10.71 8.23
N VAL A 301 15.74 -10.99 9.15
CA VAL A 301 15.70 -12.14 10.08
C VAL A 301 15.88 -11.66 11.53
N SER A 302 15.44 -12.46 12.50
CA SER A 302 15.52 -12.08 13.92
C SER A 302 16.73 -12.71 14.62
N ASN A 303 17.12 -13.93 14.23
CA ASN A 303 18.13 -14.73 14.92
C ASN A 303 19.28 -15.18 14.01
N GLY A 304 19.63 -14.35 13.03
CA GLY A 304 20.76 -14.63 12.15
C GLY A 304 21.23 -13.42 11.34
N GLN A 305 22.13 -13.70 10.41
CA GLN A 305 22.67 -12.74 9.45
C GLN A 305 22.41 -13.26 8.03
N LEU A 306 22.23 -12.31 7.11
CA LEU A 306 22.01 -12.57 5.70
C LEU A 306 23.18 -12.01 4.91
N THR A 307 23.80 -12.87 4.10
CA THR A 307 24.80 -12.48 3.11
C THR A 307 24.19 -12.61 1.73
N VAL A 308 24.20 -11.52 0.98
CA VAL A 308 23.81 -11.50 -0.44
C VAL A 308 25.06 -11.41 -1.29
N LYS A 309 25.16 -12.24 -2.32
CA LYS A 309 26.31 -12.24 -3.22
C LYS A 309 26.24 -11.04 -4.18
N PRO A 310 27.18 -10.07 -4.10
CA PRO A 310 27.26 -8.99 -5.08
C PRO A 310 27.89 -9.48 -6.38
N ASP A 311 27.77 -8.65 -7.42
CA ASP A 311 28.54 -8.73 -8.67
C ASP A 311 28.38 -10.09 -9.39
N VAL A 312 27.18 -10.67 -9.29
CA VAL A 312 26.74 -11.74 -10.19
C VAL A 312 26.62 -11.13 -11.59
N VAL A 313 27.10 -11.83 -12.63
CA VAL A 313 26.98 -11.36 -14.03
C VAL A 313 25.51 -11.05 -14.34
N ASP A 314 25.23 -9.84 -14.84
CA ASP A 314 23.89 -9.28 -15.10
C ASP A 314 22.97 -9.20 -13.86
N GLY A 315 23.55 -9.28 -12.66
CA GLY A 315 22.86 -9.11 -11.39
C GLY A 315 23.23 -7.80 -10.68
N LEU A 316 22.79 -7.69 -9.43
CA LEU A 316 23.07 -6.55 -8.56
C LEU A 316 24.56 -6.39 -8.26
N THR A 317 25.00 -5.14 -8.27
CA THR A 317 26.33 -4.71 -7.85
C THR A 317 26.44 -4.58 -6.33
N THR A 318 27.67 -4.42 -5.82
CA THR A 318 27.91 -4.14 -4.40
C THR A 318 27.18 -2.88 -3.90
N GLU A 319 27.06 -1.82 -4.71
CA GLU A 319 26.42 -0.55 -4.30
C GLU A 319 24.90 -0.66 -4.14
N GLU A 320 24.31 -1.61 -4.86
CA GLU A 320 22.88 -1.90 -4.86
C GLU A 320 22.44 -2.79 -3.68
N ILE A 321 23.41 -3.30 -2.92
CA ILE A 321 23.21 -4.16 -1.75
C ILE A 321 23.67 -3.41 -0.49
N SER A 322 22.71 -2.83 0.22
CA SER A 322 22.95 -2.13 1.48
C SER A 322 22.83 -3.05 2.70
N ASN A 323 23.67 -2.81 3.71
CA ASN A 323 23.69 -3.55 4.98
C ASN A 323 23.93 -5.07 4.82
N ASN A 324 24.74 -5.47 3.85
CA ASN A 324 25.09 -6.87 3.63
C ASN A 324 25.78 -7.47 4.89
N LYS A 325 25.61 -8.78 5.12
CA LYS A 325 26.13 -9.51 6.30
C LYS A 325 25.55 -9.00 7.63
N THR A 326 24.29 -8.58 7.63
CA THR A 326 23.57 -8.19 8.84
C THR A 326 22.23 -8.92 8.90
N ASN A 327 21.46 -8.74 9.97
CA ASN A 327 20.11 -9.30 10.06
C ASN A 327 19.08 -8.59 9.16
N LYS A 328 19.44 -7.44 8.56
CA LYS A 328 18.58 -6.66 7.67
C LYS A 328 19.34 -6.18 6.43
N VAL A 329 19.12 -6.82 5.30
CA VAL A 329 19.73 -6.46 4.01
C VAL A 329 18.71 -5.72 3.14
N THR A 330 19.15 -4.71 2.40
CA THR A 330 18.31 -4.00 1.42
C THR A 330 18.92 -4.10 0.03
N LEU A 331 18.13 -4.54 -0.94
CA LEU A 331 18.49 -4.66 -2.34
C LEU A 331 17.72 -3.59 -3.12
N THR A 332 18.38 -2.87 -4.02
CA THR A 332 17.72 -1.93 -4.93
C THR A 332 18.23 -2.14 -6.34
N GLY A 333 17.33 -2.37 -7.30
CA GLY A 333 17.70 -2.64 -8.68
C GLY A 333 16.47 -2.88 -9.54
N THR A 334 16.68 -3.31 -10.78
CA THR A 334 15.61 -3.79 -11.65
C THR A 334 15.16 -5.21 -11.28
N VAL A 335 13.96 -5.61 -11.70
CA VAL A 335 13.47 -7.00 -11.50
C VAL A 335 14.43 -8.03 -12.11
N ALA A 336 14.98 -7.74 -13.29
CA ALA A 336 15.96 -8.60 -13.95
C ALA A 336 17.22 -8.80 -13.09
N GLU A 337 17.88 -7.71 -12.69
CA GLU A 337 19.12 -7.77 -11.89
C GLU A 337 18.91 -8.49 -10.56
N VAL A 338 17.81 -8.18 -9.88
CA VAL A 338 17.45 -8.83 -8.60
C VAL A 338 17.24 -10.33 -8.82
N ASN A 339 16.44 -10.74 -9.80
CA ASN A 339 16.21 -12.17 -10.08
C ASN A 339 17.50 -12.90 -10.44
N THR A 340 18.39 -12.29 -11.23
CA THR A 340 19.68 -12.88 -11.58
C THR A 340 20.55 -13.12 -10.34
N THR A 341 20.62 -12.16 -9.42
CA THR A 341 21.32 -12.32 -8.15
C THR A 341 20.70 -13.42 -7.29
N LEU A 342 19.36 -13.43 -7.15
CA LEU A 342 18.62 -14.39 -6.32
C LEU A 342 18.62 -15.83 -6.90
N ALA A 343 18.74 -15.98 -8.21
CA ALA A 343 18.85 -17.27 -8.88
C ALA A 343 20.22 -17.94 -8.67
N ASN A 344 21.25 -17.18 -8.26
CA ASN A 344 22.55 -17.75 -7.93
C ASN A 344 22.43 -18.71 -6.73
N SER A 345 23.11 -19.87 -6.77
CA SER A 345 23.09 -20.83 -5.67
C SER A 345 23.69 -20.29 -4.37
N ALA A 346 24.52 -19.24 -4.44
CA ALA A 346 25.03 -18.49 -3.30
C ALA A 346 24.41 -17.08 -3.21
N GLY A 347 23.28 -16.84 -3.87
CA GLY A 347 22.62 -15.55 -3.99
C GLY A 347 22.25 -14.96 -2.63
N ILE A 348 21.57 -15.75 -1.79
CA ILE A 348 21.33 -15.44 -0.38
C ILE A 348 21.84 -16.59 0.48
N ILE A 349 22.66 -16.27 1.48
CA ILE A 349 23.09 -17.17 2.54
C ILE A 349 22.56 -16.65 3.87
N TYR A 350 21.75 -17.46 4.54
CA TYR A 350 21.39 -17.28 5.93
C TYR A 350 22.38 -18.03 6.82
N GLN A 351 22.80 -17.38 7.91
CA GLN A 351 23.56 -17.99 8.99
C GLN A 351 22.92 -17.60 10.31
N GLY A 352 22.48 -18.58 11.09
CA GLY A 352 21.97 -18.34 12.44
C GLY A 352 23.04 -17.68 13.33
N ASN A 353 22.60 -16.95 14.34
CA ASN A 353 23.50 -16.42 15.37
C ASN A 353 24.28 -17.58 16.02
N GLN A 354 25.45 -17.27 16.57
CA GLN A 354 26.29 -18.29 17.19
C GLN A 354 25.52 -19.05 18.28
N ASN A 355 25.54 -20.37 18.18
CA ASN A 355 24.85 -21.30 19.08
C ASN A 355 23.32 -21.14 19.16
N PHE A 356 22.71 -20.52 18.15
CA PHE A 356 21.26 -20.42 18.06
C PHE A 356 20.68 -21.73 17.52
N SER A 357 19.65 -22.23 18.20
CA SER A 357 18.76 -23.28 17.72
C SER A 357 17.31 -22.92 18.04
N GLY A 358 16.37 -23.39 17.21
CA GLY A 358 14.97 -23.01 17.27
C GLY A 358 14.47 -22.38 15.97
N GLU A 359 13.36 -21.64 16.07
CA GLU A 359 12.68 -21.05 14.91
C GLU A 359 13.16 -19.62 14.62
N ASP A 360 13.43 -19.31 13.36
CA ASP A 360 13.60 -17.97 12.83
C ASP A 360 12.69 -17.76 11.61
N SER A 361 12.59 -16.54 11.11
CA SER A 361 11.79 -16.22 9.93
C SER A 361 12.50 -15.18 9.07
N LEU A 362 12.70 -15.52 7.80
CA LEU A 362 13.08 -14.55 6.79
C LEU A 362 11.83 -13.84 6.29
N ILE A 363 11.72 -12.54 6.61
CA ILE A 363 10.69 -11.66 6.09
C ILE A 363 11.27 -10.92 4.88
N ILE A 364 10.61 -11.07 3.73
CA ILE A 364 10.95 -10.39 2.49
C ILE A 364 9.87 -9.34 2.21
N THR A 365 10.26 -8.08 2.15
CA THR A 365 9.38 -6.95 1.86
C THR A 365 9.83 -6.24 0.60
N MET A 366 9.01 -6.24 -0.44
CA MET A 366 9.29 -5.61 -1.73
C MET A 366 8.45 -4.35 -1.90
N SER A 367 9.06 -3.28 -2.42
CA SER A 367 8.40 -2.02 -2.80
C SER A 367 8.76 -1.66 -4.23
N ILE A 368 7.81 -1.09 -4.96
CA ILE A 368 7.99 -0.66 -6.35
C ILE A 368 8.45 0.80 -6.35
N ASN A 369 9.52 1.12 -7.06
CA ASN A 369 10.06 2.47 -7.12
C ASN A 369 9.55 3.22 -8.37
N ASN A 370 8.33 3.73 -8.29
CA ASN A 370 7.65 4.44 -9.39
C ASN A 370 7.94 5.96 -9.41
N LEU A 371 9.20 6.38 -9.32
CA LEU A 371 9.56 7.80 -9.37
C LEU A 371 9.49 8.35 -10.80
N VAL A 372 8.27 8.67 -11.26
CA VAL A 372 8.04 9.36 -12.53
C VAL A 372 7.46 10.76 -12.29
N LYS A 373 7.97 11.74 -13.05
CA LYS A 373 7.41 13.11 -13.10
C LYS A 373 6.44 13.19 -14.28
N GLY A 374 5.34 13.92 -14.10
CA GLY A 374 4.34 14.16 -15.16
C GLY A 374 3.05 13.36 -14.96
N LEU A 375 2.29 13.20 -16.04
CA LEU A 375 1.03 12.44 -16.02
C LEU A 375 1.33 10.95 -15.89
N VAL A 376 0.52 10.25 -15.11
CA VAL A 376 0.71 8.82 -14.81
C VAL A 376 -0.58 8.06 -15.02
N TRP A 377 -0.47 6.92 -15.70
CA TRP A 377 -1.52 5.93 -15.89
C TRP A 377 -1.03 4.56 -15.43
N PRO A 378 -1.88 3.73 -14.79
CA PRO A 378 -3.25 4.02 -14.36
C PRO A 378 -3.33 4.97 -13.15
N PRO A 379 -4.53 5.47 -12.79
CA PRO A 379 -4.70 6.29 -11.61
C PRO A 379 -4.30 5.45 -10.39
N ASN A 380 -3.66 6.10 -9.41
CA ASN A 380 -3.10 5.45 -8.22
C ASN A 380 -1.88 4.55 -8.46
N ALA A 381 -1.29 4.47 -9.66
CA ALA A 381 -0.06 3.69 -9.89
C ALA A 381 1.16 4.20 -9.08
N LEU A 382 1.09 5.41 -8.54
CA LEU A 382 2.08 5.97 -7.62
C LEU A 382 1.81 5.61 -6.14
N ILE A 383 0.61 5.10 -5.83
CA ILE A 383 0.25 4.59 -4.51
C ILE A 383 0.62 3.11 -4.51
N VAL A 384 1.78 2.78 -3.96
CA VAL A 384 2.30 1.42 -3.89
C VAL A 384 2.46 1.01 -2.43
N GLU A 385 1.72 -0.01 -2.02
CA GLU A 385 1.92 -0.67 -0.74
C GLU A 385 3.01 -1.75 -0.89
N PRO A 386 3.86 -1.95 0.14
CA PRO A 386 4.86 -2.98 0.08
C PRO A 386 4.23 -4.38 0.07
N ILE A 387 4.74 -5.27 -0.79
CA ILE A 387 4.40 -6.70 -0.79
C ILE A 387 5.30 -7.40 0.22
N SER A 388 4.73 -8.09 1.22
CA SER A 388 5.49 -8.81 2.24
C SER A 388 5.17 -10.30 2.24
N LYS A 389 6.20 -11.14 2.32
CA LYS A 389 6.10 -12.60 2.50
C LYS A 389 7.13 -13.07 3.53
N SER A 390 6.87 -14.22 4.15
CA SER A 390 7.75 -14.83 5.15
C SER A 390 8.11 -16.27 4.79
N VAL A 391 9.34 -16.67 5.12
CA VAL A 391 9.84 -18.04 5.05
C VAL A 391 10.29 -18.46 6.44
N SER A 392 9.70 -19.52 6.99
CA SER A 392 10.12 -20.11 8.26
C SER A 392 11.46 -20.83 8.09
N ILE A 393 12.35 -20.69 9.06
CA ILE A 393 13.66 -21.35 9.11
C ILE A 393 13.80 -22.04 10.46
N THR A 394 13.85 -23.37 10.46
CA THR A 394 14.15 -24.14 11.67
C THR A 394 15.65 -24.42 11.75
N VAL A 395 16.30 -23.91 12.80
CA VAL A 395 17.70 -24.18 13.10
C VAL A 395 17.79 -25.35 14.08
N ASN A 396 18.13 -26.51 13.56
CA ASN A 396 18.28 -27.73 14.34
C ASN A 396 19.57 -27.67 15.17
N PRO A 397 19.51 -27.92 16.49
CA PRO A 397 20.72 -27.93 17.31
C PRO A 397 21.72 -28.97 16.81
N LEU A 398 23.01 -28.66 16.91
CA LEU A 398 24.06 -29.62 16.61
C LEU A 398 24.09 -30.76 17.65
N ASN A 399 23.70 -30.42 18.88
CA ASN A 399 23.62 -31.31 20.03
C ASN A 399 22.22 -31.18 20.69
N PRO A 400 21.19 -31.84 20.15
CA PRO A 400 19.85 -31.83 20.77
C PRO A 400 19.88 -32.37 22.22
N PRO A 401 19.01 -31.86 23.11
CA PRO A 401 18.91 -32.36 24.48
C PRO A 401 18.34 -33.80 24.52
N PRO A 402 18.60 -34.56 25.61
CA PRO A 402 17.93 -35.82 25.87
C PRO A 402 16.40 -35.65 25.87
N VAL A 403 15.69 -36.61 25.28
CA VAL A 403 14.23 -36.72 25.31
C VAL A 403 13.83 -37.73 26.37
N ILE A 404 12.87 -37.35 27.23
CA ILE A 404 12.30 -38.20 28.27
C ILE A 404 10.81 -38.33 28.00
N ASN A 405 10.33 -39.54 27.83
CA ASN A 405 8.92 -39.87 27.82
C ASN A 405 8.55 -40.46 29.17
N VAL A 406 7.44 -40.00 29.74
CA VAL A 406 6.84 -40.54 30.97
C VAL A 406 5.35 -40.78 30.73
N PRO A 407 4.68 -41.63 31.54
CA PRO A 407 3.24 -41.82 31.47
C PRO A 407 2.47 -40.50 31.49
N SER A 408 1.61 -40.31 30.49
CA SER A 408 0.78 -39.10 30.36
C SER A 408 -0.45 -39.14 31.27
N ASP A 409 -0.92 -40.35 31.58
CA ASP A 409 -2.13 -40.57 32.34
C ASP A 409 -1.88 -40.64 33.85
N ARG A 410 -2.84 -40.11 34.61
CA ARG A 410 -2.83 -40.21 36.06
C ARG A 410 -2.97 -41.68 36.49
N GLN A 411 -1.98 -42.17 37.21
CA GLN A 411 -2.00 -43.53 37.77
C GLN A 411 -2.68 -43.58 39.14
N ILE A 412 -3.35 -44.69 39.46
CA ILE A 412 -4.00 -44.92 40.76
C ILE A 412 -3.23 -46.00 41.53
N ALA A 413 -2.54 -45.59 42.61
CA ALA A 413 -1.89 -46.51 43.54
C ALA A 413 -2.82 -46.84 44.72
N LYS A 414 -2.77 -48.09 45.20
CA LYS A 414 -3.36 -48.47 46.49
C LYS A 414 -2.35 -48.23 47.61
N GLN A 415 -2.80 -47.71 48.74
CA GLN A 415 -1.93 -47.48 49.90
C GLN A 415 -1.18 -48.78 50.27
N ASN A 416 0.13 -48.67 50.53
CA ASN A 416 1.01 -49.78 50.90
C ASN A 416 1.02 -50.95 49.90
N ARG A 417 0.69 -50.71 48.63
CA ARG A 417 0.82 -51.67 47.53
C ARG A 417 1.70 -51.08 46.44
N ASP A 418 2.52 -51.92 45.85
CA ASP A 418 3.42 -51.52 44.79
C ASP A 418 2.62 -51.34 43.49
N LEU A 419 2.80 -50.20 42.85
CA LEU A 419 2.27 -49.85 41.55
C LEU A 419 3.43 -49.86 40.53
N PRO A 420 3.43 -50.76 39.55
CA PRO A 420 4.38 -50.70 38.44
C PRO A 420 4.22 -49.39 37.66
N ILE A 421 5.33 -48.71 37.37
CA ILE A 421 5.37 -47.55 36.48
C ILE A 421 5.89 -48.04 35.13
N THR A 422 5.05 -47.98 34.10
CA THR A 422 5.40 -48.32 32.72
C THR A 422 5.71 -47.07 31.89
N ASP A 423 6.03 -47.22 30.61
CA ASP A 423 6.10 -46.13 29.62
C ASP A 423 7.06 -44.97 29.94
N ILE A 424 8.06 -45.23 30.79
CA ILE A 424 9.25 -44.39 30.88
C ILE A 424 10.21 -44.82 29.78
N ASN A 425 10.65 -43.88 28.96
CA ASN A 425 11.69 -44.13 27.96
C ASN A 425 12.56 -42.89 27.82
N ILE A 426 13.86 -43.10 27.63
CA ILE A 426 14.82 -42.01 27.45
C ILE A 426 15.56 -42.23 26.14
N SER A 427 15.75 -41.16 25.37
CA SER A 427 16.61 -41.19 24.19
C SER A 427 17.48 -39.96 24.15
N ASP A 428 18.78 -40.16 23.99
CA ASP A 428 19.73 -39.10 23.73
C ASP A 428 20.57 -39.54 22.50
N PRO A 429 20.50 -38.80 21.38
CA PRO A 429 21.25 -39.16 20.19
C PRO A 429 22.74 -38.83 20.30
N ASN A 430 23.16 -38.04 21.28
CA ASN A 430 24.52 -37.54 21.46
C ASN A 430 25.29 -38.22 22.60
N ASN A 431 24.60 -38.63 23.66
CA ASN A 431 25.22 -39.28 24.81
C ASN A 431 24.53 -40.59 25.19
N GLN A 432 25.24 -41.70 25.02
CA GLN A 432 24.72 -43.01 25.38
C GLN A 432 24.82 -43.34 26.88
N ASN A 433 25.59 -42.59 27.68
CA ASN A 433 25.77 -42.81 29.11
C ASN A 433 25.26 -41.61 29.92
N ILE A 434 24.19 -41.81 30.69
CA ILE A 434 23.48 -40.72 31.39
C ILE A 434 23.27 -41.04 32.87
N SER A 435 22.87 -40.03 33.64
CA SER A 435 22.45 -40.18 35.03
C SER A 435 20.98 -39.78 35.18
N VAL A 436 20.10 -40.76 35.30
CA VAL A 436 18.66 -40.55 35.47
C VAL A 436 18.32 -40.48 36.95
N ILE A 437 17.54 -39.48 37.33
CA ILE A 437 16.98 -39.32 38.67
C ILE A 437 15.47 -39.54 38.59
N LEU A 438 14.98 -40.50 39.35
CA LEU A 438 13.55 -40.70 39.60
C LEU A 438 13.24 -40.17 41.00
N GLU A 439 12.30 -39.24 41.11
CA GLU A 439 11.97 -38.59 42.39
C GLU A 439 10.46 -38.53 42.61
N THR A 440 10.04 -38.77 43.84
CA THR A 440 8.66 -38.67 44.30
C THR A 440 8.58 -37.84 45.59
N VAL A 441 7.43 -37.20 45.85
CA VAL A 441 7.28 -36.30 46.98
C VAL A 441 6.99 -37.06 48.27
N ASN A 442 6.12 -38.07 48.21
CA ASN A 442 5.61 -38.73 49.42
C ASN A 442 5.90 -40.24 49.47
N GLY A 443 5.92 -40.93 48.33
CA GLY A 443 6.11 -42.39 48.28
C GLY A 443 7.56 -42.85 48.20
N LYS A 444 7.75 -44.14 47.96
CA LYS A 444 9.06 -44.75 47.68
C LYS A 444 9.07 -45.35 46.28
N LEU A 445 10.23 -45.23 45.64
CA LEU A 445 10.50 -45.81 44.33
C LEU A 445 11.44 -46.99 44.50
N THR A 446 11.06 -48.13 43.96
CA THR A 446 11.90 -49.33 43.91
C THR A 446 12.21 -49.67 42.46
N VAL A 447 13.50 -49.77 42.14
CA VAL A 447 14.01 -50.21 40.84
C VAL A 447 14.51 -51.65 40.96
N LYS A 448 14.13 -52.49 40.00
CA LYS A 448 14.50 -53.89 39.94
C LYS A 448 15.96 -54.04 39.49
N THR A 449 16.77 -54.73 40.29
CA THR A 449 18.24 -54.86 40.10
C THR A 449 18.66 -56.04 39.21
N ASN A 450 17.78 -57.04 39.02
CA ASN A 450 18.07 -58.27 38.25
C ASN A 450 17.28 -58.33 36.93
N VAL A 451 17.31 -57.25 36.15
CA VAL A 451 16.69 -57.21 34.81
C VAL A 451 17.71 -57.73 33.78
N SER A 452 17.29 -58.65 32.91
CA SER A 452 18.16 -59.15 31.83
C SER A 452 18.54 -58.00 30.89
N GLN A 453 19.83 -57.83 30.61
CA GLN A 453 20.37 -56.66 29.88
C GLN A 453 19.97 -55.32 30.53
N GLY A 454 19.69 -55.30 31.83
CA GLY A 454 19.48 -54.08 32.62
C GLY A 454 20.78 -53.50 33.17
N LEU A 455 20.69 -52.38 33.90
CA LEU A 455 21.82 -51.87 34.66
C LEU A 455 22.23 -52.84 35.78
N PRO A 456 23.53 -52.93 36.08
CA PRO A 456 24.00 -53.67 37.25
C PRO A 456 23.65 -52.93 38.55
N GLU A 457 23.55 -53.66 39.66
CA GLU A 457 23.03 -53.13 40.93
C GLU A 457 23.86 -51.96 41.48
N GLU A 458 25.18 -51.96 41.29
CA GLU A 458 26.07 -50.88 41.71
C GLU A 458 25.74 -49.52 41.07
N ASN A 459 25.07 -49.53 39.92
CA ASN A 459 24.67 -48.36 39.15
C ASN A 459 23.27 -47.83 39.54
N ILE A 460 22.63 -48.45 40.53
CA ILE A 460 21.34 -48.05 41.09
C ILE A 460 21.58 -47.54 42.52
N LYS A 461 21.56 -46.23 42.72
CA LYS A 461 21.79 -45.60 44.03
C LYS A 461 20.47 -45.22 44.68
N ASN A 462 20.44 -45.30 46.02
CA ASN A 462 19.30 -44.91 46.87
C ASN A 462 17.99 -45.63 46.51
N ASN A 463 18.08 -46.92 46.14
CA ASN A 463 16.90 -47.74 45.85
C ASN A 463 15.96 -47.81 47.07
N GLN A 464 14.65 -47.95 46.83
CA GLN A 464 13.59 -47.99 47.86
C GLN A 464 13.45 -46.69 48.68
N THR A 465 13.83 -45.56 48.10
CA THR A 465 13.70 -44.22 48.72
C THR A 465 12.81 -43.31 47.86
N GLN A 466 12.62 -42.06 48.28
CA GLN A 466 11.93 -41.04 47.49
C GLN A 466 12.70 -40.63 46.23
N LYS A 467 14.02 -40.91 46.18
CA LYS A 467 14.91 -40.46 45.10
C LYS A 467 15.88 -41.57 44.72
N VAL A 468 15.68 -42.14 43.54
CA VAL A 468 16.56 -43.19 43.00
C VAL A 468 17.40 -42.59 41.86
N THR A 469 18.68 -42.94 41.83
CA THR A 469 19.59 -42.51 40.74
C THR A 469 20.09 -43.73 39.98
N LEU A 470 19.93 -43.69 38.65
CA LEU A 470 20.38 -44.72 37.71
C LEU A 470 21.49 -44.12 36.85
N THR A 471 22.67 -44.72 36.84
CA THR A 471 23.80 -44.19 36.04
C THR A 471 24.33 -45.26 35.10
N GLY A 472 24.33 -44.99 33.81
CA GLY A 472 24.88 -45.92 32.83
C GLY A 472 24.28 -45.77 31.44
N ASN A 473 24.41 -46.82 30.65
CA ASN A 473 24.00 -46.79 29.25
C ASN A 473 22.46 -46.71 29.11
N ILE A 474 21.97 -45.84 28.22
CA ILE A 474 20.54 -45.60 27.96
C ILE A 474 19.80 -46.89 27.62
N SER A 475 20.39 -47.77 26.80
CA SER A 475 19.76 -49.04 26.42
C SER A 475 19.50 -49.92 27.65
N LEU A 476 20.47 -50.01 28.57
CA LEU A 476 20.33 -50.78 29.81
C LEU A 476 19.29 -50.18 30.77
N ILE A 477 19.21 -48.85 30.84
CA ILE A 477 18.20 -48.14 31.62
C ILE A 477 16.79 -48.37 31.05
N ASN A 478 16.62 -48.24 29.74
CA ASN A 478 15.34 -48.47 29.09
C ASN A 478 14.90 -49.93 29.19
N ASN A 479 15.83 -50.90 29.20
CA ASN A 479 15.50 -52.29 29.48
C ASN A 479 14.92 -52.48 30.90
N ILE A 480 15.41 -51.72 31.90
CA ILE A 480 14.78 -51.69 33.23
C ILE A 480 13.38 -51.10 33.15
N PHE A 481 13.19 -49.95 32.50
CA PHE A 481 11.87 -49.31 32.40
C PHE A 481 10.83 -50.15 31.65
N ALA A 482 11.26 -50.93 30.65
CA ALA A 482 10.40 -51.84 29.90
C ALA A 482 10.09 -53.13 30.65
N ALA A 483 10.87 -53.49 31.69
CA ALA A 483 10.68 -54.74 32.41
C ALA A 483 9.40 -54.71 33.27
N PRO A 484 8.67 -55.84 33.39
CA PRO A 484 7.54 -55.95 34.33
C PRO A 484 7.99 -55.64 35.77
N SER A 485 7.34 -54.64 36.38
CA SER A 485 7.71 -54.10 37.69
C SER A 485 9.17 -53.65 37.76
N GLY A 486 9.73 -53.18 36.65
CA GLY A 486 11.09 -52.66 36.57
C GLY A 486 11.30 -51.42 37.44
N VAL A 487 10.29 -50.54 37.45
CA VAL A 487 10.13 -49.46 38.44
C VAL A 487 8.78 -49.61 39.11
N THR A 488 8.75 -49.51 40.43
CA THR A 488 7.50 -49.54 41.21
C THR A 488 7.44 -48.36 42.17
N TYR A 489 6.25 -47.80 42.31
CA TYR A 489 5.90 -46.78 43.29
C TYR A 489 5.10 -47.41 44.43
N ARG A 490 5.44 -47.07 45.68
CA ARG A 490 4.65 -47.45 46.86
C ARG A 490 4.31 -46.21 47.68
N GLY A 491 3.01 -45.89 47.75
CA GLY A 491 2.52 -44.79 48.58
C GLY A 491 2.29 -45.21 50.03
N GLU A 492 2.90 -44.50 50.98
CA GLU A 492 2.73 -44.76 52.43
C GLU A 492 1.56 -43.96 53.03
N LYS A 493 1.15 -42.86 52.38
CA LYS A 493 0.06 -41.97 52.79
C LYS A 493 -0.99 -41.86 51.68
N ILE A 494 -2.23 -41.59 52.06
CA ILE A 494 -3.32 -41.28 51.12
C ILE A 494 -3.16 -39.83 50.65
N GLY A 495 -3.17 -39.59 49.33
CA GLY A 495 -3.04 -38.25 48.76
C GLY A 495 -2.62 -38.27 47.29
N GLN A 496 -2.29 -37.08 46.78
CA GLN A 496 -1.63 -36.93 45.49
C GLN A 496 -0.10 -37.02 45.66
N ASP A 497 0.56 -37.51 44.62
CA ASP A 497 2.02 -37.56 44.52
C ASP A 497 2.40 -37.30 43.05
N SER A 498 3.66 -36.99 42.82
CA SER A 498 4.21 -36.75 41.48
C SER A 498 5.48 -37.53 41.28
N LEU A 499 5.65 -38.16 40.12
CA LEU A 499 6.92 -38.68 39.66
C LEU A 499 7.61 -37.60 38.82
N LYS A 500 8.81 -37.20 39.24
CA LYS A 500 9.71 -36.37 38.44
C LYS A 500 10.84 -37.23 37.90
N VAL A 501 11.08 -37.14 36.60
CA VAL A 501 12.21 -37.80 35.92
C VAL A 501 13.14 -36.71 35.41
N THR A 502 14.44 -36.83 35.67
CA THR A 502 15.47 -35.86 35.23
C THR A 502 16.67 -36.63 34.69
N VAL A 503 17.28 -36.12 33.63
CA VAL A 503 18.45 -36.70 32.94
C VAL A 503 19.60 -35.71 32.93
#